data_AF-A0A222E1P3-F1
#
_entry.id   AF-A0A222E1P3-F1
#
_cell.length_a   1.000
_cell.length_b   1.000
_cell.length_c   1.000
_cell.angle_alpha   90.00
_cell.angle_beta   90.00
_cell.angle_gamma   90.00
#
_symmetry.space_group_name_H-M   'P 1'
#
loop_
_entity.id
_entity.type
_entity.pdbx_description
1 polymer ?
#
loop_
_entity_poly.entity_id
_entity_poly.type
_entity_poly.pdbx_seq_one_letter_code
_entity_poly.pdbx_strand_id
1 'polypeptide(L)'
;MTRKPARRMGLKLGWAAIRRAIWVIGFCAFVLVYGATLFIPSVTGAVLGLLSKMGVSSAVSLTSDVVQLQKKNAELERKSARAQSESKRLAKKSVDLDRQVKSLELDNAKLRRSADTAEQSARKLRLASTKADDITRRMARRTATNASRNLGSMVLEGVPVVGVLTIASVTVLEIQDSCENIKDMAELRSAFGLELEQSRADEICGYVVPMPHQFANLTISQCEEHAETVAADLGSEAAETIWQTCDCIRLPDGCTDAAPRPEQNKQLLALP
;
A
#
# COMPACT_ATOMS: atom_id res chain seq x y z
N MET A 1 -1.46 19.41 18.33
CA MET A 1 -2.51 18.52 18.87
C MET A 1 -1.94 17.12 19.06
N THR A 2 -1.54 16.76 20.28
CA THR A 2 -0.84 15.50 20.61
C THR A 2 -1.76 14.55 21.37
N ARG A 3 -2.16 13.43 20.76
CA ARG A 3 -3.00 12.39 21.40
C ARG A 3 -2.13 11.42 22.23
N LYS A 4 -2.42 11.32 23.54
CA LYS A 4 -1.82 10.35 24.47
C LYS A 4 -2.39 8.94 24.27
N PRO A 5 -1.59 7.86 24.41
CA PRO A 5 -2.09 6.50 24.41
C PRO A 5 -2.58 6.05 25.80
N ALA A 6 -3.79 5.47 25.84
CA ALA A 6 -4.42 4.91 27.03
C ALA A 6 -3.77 3.57 27.43
N ARG A 7 -3.40 3.46 28.71
CA ARG A 7 -2.77 2.29 29.34
C ARG A 7 -3.76 1.13 29.50
N ARG A 8 -3.44 -0.04 28.93
CA ARG A 8 -4.04 -1.33 29.29
C ARG A 8 -3.44 -1.84 30.60
N MET A 9 -4.05 -1.52 31.73
CA MET A 9 -3.58 -1.92 33.06
C MET A 9 -4.78 -2.44 33.88
N GLY A 10 -5.31 -3.61 33.50
CA GLY A 10 -6.45 -4.22 34.20
C GLY A 10 -6.48 -5.76 34.22
N LEU A 11 -5.73 -6.44 33.34
CA LEU A 11 -5.91 -7.89 33.16
C LEU A 11 -4.92 -8.79 33.93
N LYS A 12 -3.89 -8.22 34.58
CA LYS A 12 -2.85 -9.03 35.25
C LYS A 12 -3.19 -9.41 36.69
N LEU A 13 -4.16 -8.75 37.34
CA LEU A 13 -4.49 -9.01 38.75
C LEU A 13 -5.39 -10.25 38.93
N GLY A 14 -6.27 -10.54 37.97
CA GLY A 14 -7.21 -11.67 38.07
C GLY A 14 -6.53 -13.04 37.98
N TRP A 15 -5.47 -13.16 37.18
CA TRP A 15 -4.82 -14.45 36.91
C TRP A 15 -4.06 -15.02 38.12
N ALA A 16 -3.52 -14.16 38.98
CA ALA A 16 -2.83 -14.57 40.21
C ALA A 16 -3.82 -15.10 41.27
N ALA A 17 -5.02 -14.53 41.35
CA ALA A 17 -6.06 -14.96 42.28
C ALA A 17 -6.63 -16.34 41.89
N ILE A 18 -6.89 -16.56 40.60
CA ILE A 18 -7.41 -17.84 40.08
C ILE A 18 -6.42 -18.98 40.35
N ARG A 19 -5.11 -18.75 40.14
CA ARG A 19 -4.08 -19.77 40.34
C ARG A 19 -3.94 -20.19 41.82
N ARG A 20 -4.17 -19.28 42.76
CA ARG A 20 -4.19 -19.60 44.20
C ARG A 20 -5.43 -20.41 44.59
N ALA A 21 -6.60 -20.08 44.04
CA ALA A 21 -7.83 -20.81 44.31
C ALA A 21 -7.75 -22.27 43.85
N ILE A 22 -7.19 -22.53 42.66
CA ILE A 22 -7.02 -23.90 42.13
C ILE A 22 -6.10 -24.74 43.02
N TRP A 23 -5.02 -24.15 43.54
CA TRP A 23 -4.08 -24.85 44.43
C TRP A 23 -4.72 -25.24 45.77
N VAL A 24 -5.52 -24.35 46.37
CA VAL A 24 -6.20 -24.61 47.64
C VAL A 24 -7.25 -25.71 47.50
N ILE A 25 -8.05 -25.68 46.42
CA ILE A 25 -9.07 -26.71 46.17
C ILE A 25 -8.41 -28.08 45.92
N GLY A 26 -7.32 -28.12 45.14
CA GLY A 26 -6.57 -29.34 44.90
C GLY A 26 -5.96 -29.94 46.17
N PHE A 27 -5.43 -29.10 47.06
CA PHE A 27 -4.85 -29.54 48.33
C PHE A 27 -5.93 -30.08 49.29
N CYS A 28 -7.08 -29.42 49.41
CA CYS A 28 -8.19 -29.93 50.23
C CYS A 28 -8.72 -31.28 49.71
N ALA A 29 -8.86 -31.45 48.39
CA ALA A 29 -9.28 -32.73 47.81
C ALA A 29 -8.26 -33.85 48.07
N PHE A 30 -6.96 -33.54 47.98
CA PHE A 30 -5.89 -34.50 48.27
C PHE A 30 -5.91 -34.95 49.73
N VAL A 31 -6.07 -34.01 50.67
CA VAL A 31 -6.16 -34.32 52.11
C VAL A 31 -7.41 -35.14 52.43
N LEU A 32 -8.55 -34.91 51.78
CA LEU A 32 -9.75 -35.71 52.01
C LEU A 32 -9.60 -37.16 51.52
N VAL A 33 -8.97 -37.37 50.35
CA VAL A 33 -8.78 -38.71 49.78
C VAL A 33 -7.71 -39.50 50.54
N TYR A 34 -6.58 -38.86 50.90
CA TYR A 34 -5.51 -39.54 51.63
C TYR A 34 -5.72 -39.58 53.15
N GLY A 35 -6.44 -38.62 53.72
CA GLY A 35 -6.82 -38.65 55.13
C GLY A 35 -7.77 -39.80 55.44
N ALA A 36 -8.70 -40.11 54.52
CA ALA A 36 -9.62 -41.23 54.67
C ALA A 36 -8.94 -42.61 54.60
N THR A 37 -7.80 -42.73 53.90
CA THR A 37 -7.08 -44.00 53.77
C THR A 37 -6.09 -44.26 54.91
N LEU A 38 -5.76 -43.25 55.72
CA LEU A 38 -4.80 -43.38 56.84
C LEU A 38 -5.46 -43.62 58.22
N PHE A 39 -6.80 -43.59 58.32
CA PHE A 39 -7.52 -43.73 59.61
C PHE A 39 -8.29 -45.05 59.81
N ILE A 40 -8.14 -46.05 58.93
CA ILE A 40 -8.75 -47.39 59.12
C ILE A 40 -7.72 -48.50 58.91
N PRO A 41 -7.03 -49.00 59.97
CA PRO A 41 -6.11 -50.12 59.84
C PRO A 41 -6.76 -51.52 59.79
N SER A 42 -8.08 -51.66 59.74
CA SER A 42 -8.73 -52.90 60.24
C SER A 42 -9.72 -53.64 59.35
N VAL A 43 -9.82 -53.36 58.04
CA VAL A 43 -10.82 -54.06 57.18
C VAL A 43 -10.21 -55.03 56.15
N THR A 44 -8.89 -55.08 55.98
CA THR A 44 -8.23 -56.01 55.05
C THR A 44 -8.13 -57.46 55.55
N GLY A 45 -8.44 -57.75 56.83
CA GLY A 45 -8.36 -59.10 57.39
C GLY A 45 -9.64 -59.94 57.31
N ALA A 46 -10.82 -59.31 57.14
CA ALA A 46 -12.10 -60.03 57.30
C ALA A 46 -12.61 -60.70 56.02
N VAL A 47 -12.15 -60.28 54.84
CA VAL A 47 -12.65 -60.82 53.55
C VAL A 47 -11.92 -62.12 53.15
N LEU A 48 -10.70 -62.34 53.63
CA LEU A 48 -9.96 -63.60 53.34
C LEU A 48 -10.41 -64.78 54.22
N GLY A 49 -11.02 -64.53 55.38
CA GLY A 49 -11.45 -65.58 56.31
C GLY A 49 -12.78 -66.27 55.97
N LEU A 50 -13.54 -65.74 55.01
CA LEU A 50 -14.88 -66.24 54.65
C LEU A 50 -14.88 -67.17 53.41
N LEU A 51 -13.78 -67.25 52.67
CA LEU A 51 -13.66 -68.12 51.49
C LEU A 51 -13.24 -69.56 51.82
N SER A 52 -12.78 -69.84 53.03
CA SER A 52 -12.31 -71.18 53.44
C SER A 52 -13.39 -72.08 54.04
N LYS A 53 -14.64 -71.60 54.21
CA LYS A 53 -15.73 -72.34 54.88
C LYS A 53 -16.89 -72.78 53.97
N MET A 54 -16.84 -72.53 52.67
CA MET A 54 -17.82 -73.08 51.73
C MET A 54 -17.24 -74.31 51.04
N GLY A 55 -17.49 -75.47 51.64
CA GLY A 55 -17.28 -76.77 51.01
C GLY A 55 -18.16 -76.91 49.77
N VAL A 56 -17.54 -77.14 48.61
CA VAL A 56 -18.22 -77.41 47.35
C VAL A 56 -18.25 -78.93 47.17
N SER A 57 -19.36 -79.55 47.56
CA SER A 57 -19.66 -80.97 47.35
C SER A 57 -21.00 -81.11 46.65
N SER A 58 -21.07 -80.65 45.41
CA SER A 58 -22.16 -80.93 44.45
C SER A 58 -21.71 -80.58 43.03
N ALA A 59 -20.64 -81.24 42.58
CA ALA A 59 -20.21 -81.20 41.19
C ALA A 59 -21.05 -82.19 40.37
N VAL A 60 -21.77 -81.72 39.36
CA VAL A 60 -22.04 -82.37 38.05
C VAL A 60 -23.06 -81.57 37.21
N SER A 61 -23.90 -80.69 37.79
CA SER A 61 -24.71 -79.72 37.03
C SER A 61 -24.13 -78.29 37.01
N LEU A 62 -23.26 -77.94 37.96
CA LEU A 62 -22.54 -76.65 38.00
C LEU A 62 -21.43 -76.52 36.95
N THR A 63 -21.00 -77.62 36.33
CA THR A 63 -19.91 -77.64 35.35
C THR A 63 -20.31 -77.07 33.99
N SER A 64 -21.54 -77.26 33.52
CA SER A 64 -22.00 -76.69 32.23
C SER A 64 -22.11 -75.18 32.30
N ASP A 65 -22.63 -74.66 33.40
CA ASP A 65 -22.86 -73.21 33.59
C ASP A 65 -21.55 -72.47 33.80
N VAL A 66 -20.60 -73.06 34.55
CA VAL A 66 -19.24 -72.52 34.70
C VAL A 66 -18.52 -72.46 33.36
N VAL A 67 -18.64 -73.50 32.52
CA VAL A 67 -18.06 -73.51 31.17
C VAL A 67 -18.72 -72.46 30.27
N GLN A 68 -20.04 -72.30 30.35
CA GLN A 68 -20.76 -71.31 29.54
C GLN A 68 -20.42 -69.87 29.97
N LEU A 69 -20.29 -69.62 31.27
CA LEU A 69 -19.85 -68.34 31.83
C LEU A 69 -18.40 -68.03 31.45
N GLN A 70 -17.50 -69.02 31.47
CA GLN A 70 -16.13 -68.84 30.98
C GLN A 70 -16.08 -68.44 29.51
N LYS A 71 -16.89 -69.07 28.65
CA LYS A 71 -16.99 -68.69 27.22
C LYS A 71 -17.50 -67.26 27.05
N LYS A 72 -18.54 -66.86 27.80
CA LYS A 72 -19.07 -65.48 27.78
C LYS A 72 -18.06 -64.46 28.27
N ASN A 73 -17.30 -64.76 29.33
CA ASN A 73 -16.22 -63.88 29.80
C ASN A 73 -15.12 -63.71 28.75
N ALA A 74 -14.68 -64.80 28.12
CA ALA A 74 -13.70 -64.73 27.03
C ALA A 74 -14.22 -63.93 25.82
N GLU A 75 -15.52 -64.04 25.50
CA GLU A 75 -16.14 -63.23 24.45
C GLU A 75 -16.21 -61.74 24.83
N LEU A 76 -16.58 -61.44 26.08
CA LEU A 76 -16.62 -60.07 26.61
C LEU A 76 -15.22 -59.43 26.63
N GLU A 77 -14.19 -60.17 27.00
CA GLU A 77 -12.80 -59.72 26.93
C GLU A 77 -12.39 -59.38 25.49
N ARG A 78 -12.75 -60.22 24.52
CA ARG A 78 -12.50 -59.95 23.10
C ARG A 78 -13.25 -58.70 22.61
N LYS A 79 -14.51 -58.51 23.00
CA LYS A 79 -15.30 -57.31 22.67
C LYS A 79 -14.70 -56.06 23.31
N SER A 80 -14.29 -56.15 24.57
CA SER A 80 -13.60 -55.06 25.29
C SER A 80 -12.29 -54.69 24.60
N ALA A 81 -11.46 -55.67 24.25
CA ALA A 81 -10.21 -55.45 23.53
C ALA A 81 -10.43 -54.79 22.15
N ARG A 82 -11.45 -55.24 21.39
CA ARG A 82 -11.82 -54.63 20.11
C ARG A 82 -12.29 -53.18 20.30
N ALA A 83 -13.21 -52.92 21.23
CA ALA A 83 -13.69 -51.57 21.52
C ALA A 83 -12.55 -50.64 21.95
N GLN A 84 -11.61 -51.14 22.77
CA GLN A 84 -10.43 -50.38 23.18
C GLN A 84 -9.50 -50.07 21.99
N SER A 85 -9.35 -51.00 21.05
CA SER A 85 -8.55 -50.77 19.83
C SER A 85 -9.19 -49.73 18.90
N GLU A 86 -10.51 -49.75 18.74
CA GLU A 86 -11.23 -48.76 17.95
C GLU A 86 -11.21 -47.38 18.61
N SER A 87 -11.38 -47.31 19.93
CA SER A 87 -11.23 -46.07 20.69
C SER A 87 -9.85 -45.44 20.48
N LYS A 88 -8.77 -46.25 20.53
CA LYS A 88 -7.42 -45.78 20.21
C LYS A 88 -7.28 -45.32 18.76
N ARG A 89 -7.89 -46.01 17.80
CA ARG A 89 -7.86 -45.63 16.37
C ARG A 89 -8.60 -44.31 16.13
N LEU A 90 -9.78 -44.14 16.72
CA LEU A 90 -10.57 -42.91 16.62
C LEU A 90 -9.87 -41.75 17.32
N ALA A 91 -9.24 -41.99 18.48
CA ALA A 91 -8.43 -40.98 19.16
C ALA A 91 -7.26 -40.49 18.29
N LYS A 92 -6.55 -41.40 17.61
CA LYS A 92 -5.49 -41.03 16.65
C LYS A 92 -6.05 -40.19 15.50
N LYS A 93 -7.15 -40.62 14.88
CA LYS A 93 -7.79 -39.86 13.79
C LYS A 93 -8.25 -38.47 14.23
N SER A 94 -8.79 -38.34 15.45
CA SER A 94 -9.18 -37.04 16.00
C SER A 94 -8.00 -36.10 16.16
N VAL A 95 -6.85 -36.61 16.63
CA VAL A 95 -5.61 -35.82 16.73
C VAL A 95 -5.07 -35.43 15.35
N ASP A 96 -5.12 -36.34 14.38
CA ASP A 96 -4.65 -36.05 13.02
C ASP A 96 -5.55 -35.06 12.28
N LEU A 97 -6.87 -35.12 12.49
CA LEU A 97 -7.80 -34.10 11.97
C LEU A 97 -7.56 -32.75 12.64
N ASP A 98 -7.37 -32.70 13.96
CA ASP A 98 -7.08 -31.45 14.69
C ASP A 98 -5.80 -30.79 14.17
N ARG A 99 -4.77 -31.59 13.85
CA ARG A 99 -3.55 -31.11 13.21
C ARG A 99 -3.79 -30.52 11.83
N GLN A 100 -4.60 -31.18 11.00
CA GLN A 100 -4.94 -30.70 9.65
C GLN A 100 -5.77 -29.42 9.69
N VAL A 101 -6.73 -29.31 10.61
CA VAL A 101 -7.51 -28.08 10.80
C VAL A 101 -6.57 -26.93 11.17
N LYS A 102 -5.66 -27.15 12.13
CA LYS A 102 -4.67 -26.13 12.51
C LYS A 102 -3.74 -25.73 11.37
N SER A 103 -3.28 -26.68 10.55
CA SER A 103 -2.44 -26.33 9.39
C SER A 103 -3.22 -25.51 8.36
N LEU A 104 -4.47 -25.89 8.07
CA LEU A 104 -5.32 -25.15 7.14
C LEU A 104 -5.68 -23.75 7.65
N GLU A 105 -5.86 -23.58 8.95
CA GLU A 105 -6.07 -22.27 9.57
C GLU A 105 -4.84 -21.37 9.41
N LEU A 106 -3.64 -21.92 9.64
CA LEU A 106 -2.38 -21.19 9.44
C LEU A 106 -2.17 -20.80 7.98
N ASP A 107 -2.44 -21.72 7.05
CA ASP A 107 -2.30 -21.46 5.62
C ASP A 107 -3.32 -20.42 5.14
N ASN A 108 -4.58 -20.51 5.60
CA ASN A 108 -5.58 -19.47 5.31
C ASN A 108 -5.17 -18.11 5.87
N ALA A 109 -4.62 -18.05 7.09
CA ALA A 109 -4.14 -16.81 7.68
C ALA A 109 -2.96 -16.23 6.87
N LYS A 110 -2.06 -17.08 6.37
CA LYS A 110 -0.94 -16.68 5.51
C LYS A 110 -1.43 -16.18 4.15
N LEU A 111 -2.36 -16.90 3.52
CA LEU A 111 -2.95 -16.53 2.23
C LEU A 111 -3.68 -15.19 2.32
N ARG A 112 -4.46 -14.96 3.38
CA ARG A 112 -5.12 -13.66 3.62
C ARG A 112 -4.11 -12.53 3.74
N ARG A 113 -3.03 -12.71 4.51
CA ARG A 113 -1.96 -11.71 4.61
C ARG A 113 -1.32 -11.43 3.25
N SER A 114 -1.03 -12.47 2.45
CA SER A 114 -0.48 -12.27 1.11
C SER A 114 -1.45 -11.52 0.20
N ALA A 115 -2.75 -11.85 0.24
CA ALA A 115 -3.78 -11.17 -0.53
C ALA A 115 -3.87 -9.68 -0.14
N ASP A 116 -3.88 -9.36 1.16
CA ASP A 116 -3.91 -7.99 1.66
C ASP A 116 -2.68 -7.20 1.18
N THR A 117 -1.48 -7.80 1.25
CA THR A 117 -0.26 -7.15 0.77
C THR A 117 -0.24 -6.94 -0.75
N ALA A 118 -0.77 -7.91 -1.51
CA ALA A 118 -0.88 -7.81 -2.96
C ALA A 118 -1.89 -6.72 -3.36
N GLU A 119 -3.03 -6.65 -2.67
CA GLU A 119 -4.03 -5.61 -2.91
C GLU A 119 -3.49 -4.21 -2.59
N GLN A 120 -2.78 -4.06 -1.46
CA GLN A 120 -2.12 -2.79 -1.12
C GLN A 120 -1.09 -2.37 -2.17
N SER A 121 -0.30 -3.31 -2.67
CA SER A 121 0.71 -3.06 -3.70
C SER A 121 0.05 -2.67 -5.03
N ALA A 122 -1.02 -3.37 -5.42
CA ALA A 122 -1.81 -3.05 -6.61
C ALA A 122 -2.46 -1.67 -6.52
N ARG A 123 -2.99 -1.28 -5.34
CA ARG A 123 -3.56 0.06 -5.11
C ARG A 123 -2.50 1.15 -5.26
N LYS A 124 -1.31 0.97 -4.66
CA LYS A 124 -0.18 1.91 -4.83
C LYS A 124 0.26 2.03 -6.28
N LEU A 125 0.37 0.90 -6.98
CA LEU A 125 0.77 0.88 -8.40
C LEU A 125 -0.26 1.58 -9.29
N ARG A 126 -1.57 1.39 -9.05
CA ARG A 126 -2.62 2.11 -9.78
C ARG A 126 -2.53 3.62 -9.59
N LEU A 127 -2.35 4.08 -8.35
CA LEU A 127 -2.18 5.51 -8.07
C LEU A 127 -0.93 6.07 -8.74
N ALA A 128 0.19 5.36 -8.68
CA ALA A 128 1.42 5.74 -9.38
C ALA A 128 1.23 5.78 -10.90
N SER A 129 0.51 4.80 -11.47
CA SER A 129 0.21 4.75 -12.90
C SER A 129 -0.69 5.89 -13.37
N THR A 130 -1.73 6.26 -12.60
CA THR A 130 -2.58 7.42 -12.95
C THR A 130 -1.78 8.71 -12.89
N LYS A 131 -0.91 8.86 -11.89
CA LYS A 131 -0.02 10.02 -11.80
C LYS A 131 0.99 10.06 -12.95
N ALA A 132 1.51 8.91 -13.36
CA ALA A 132 2.40 8.78 -14.51
C ALA A 132 1.72 9.17 -15.83
N ASP A 133 0.45 8.79 -16.04
CA ASP A 133 -0.31 9.17 -17.24
C ASP A 133 -0.49 10.70 -17.34
N ASP A 134 -0.84 11.33 -16.23
CA ASP A 134 -1.01 12.79 -16.18
C ASP A 134 0.30 13.53 -16.47
N ILE A 135 1.40 13.11 -15.85
CA ILE A 135 2.74 13.65 -16.12
C ILE A 135 3.11 13.46 -17.60
N THR A 136 2.92 12.25 -18.14
CA THR A 136 3.24 11.93 -19.53
C THR A 136 2.42 12.79 -20.50
N ARG A 137 1.15 13.04 -20.20
CA ARG A 137 0.27 13.89 -21.00
C ARG A 137 0.74 15.34 -21.00
N ARG A 138 1.17 15.89 -19.86
CA ARG A 138 1.74 17.24 -19.78
C ARG A 138 3.02 17.34 -20.61
N MET A 139 3.94 16.40 -20.44
CA MET A 139 5.19 16.34 -21.20
C MET A 139 4.93 16.24 -22.71
N ALA A 140 4.02 15.35 -23.14
CA ALA A 140 3.68 15.19 -24.55
C ALA A 140 3.13 16.49 -25.17
N ARG A 141 2.27 17.22 -24.44
CA ARG A 141 1.77 18.54 -24.88
C ARG A 141 2.90 19.55 -25.03
N ARG A 142 3.79 19.69 -24.04
CA ARG A 142 4.93 20.62 -24.13
C ARG A 142 5.87 20.27 -25.27
N THR A 143 6.22 19.00 -25.42
CA THR A 143 7.08 18.54 -26.52
C THR A 143 6.46 18.83 -27.89
N ALA A 144 5.15 18.63 -28.05
CA ALA A 144 4.46 18.97 -29.29
C ALA A 144 4.48 20.48 -29.58
N THR A 145 4.21 21.31 -28.58
CA THR A 145 4.30 22.78 -28.70
C THR A 145 5.72 23.22 -29.08
N ASN A 146 6.75 22.62 -28.50
CA ASN A 146 8.13 22.96 -28.82
C ASN A 146 8.57 22.50 -30.19
N ALA A 147 8.17 21.29 -30.60
CA ALA A 147 8.38 20.83 -31.96
C ALA A 147 7.72 21.79 -32.98
N SER A 148 6.50 22.28 -32.70
CA SER A 148 5.86 23.27 -33.58
C SER A 148 6.56 24.62 -33.59
N ARG A 149 7.07 25.10 -32.44
CA ARG A 149 7.84 26.35 -32.35
C ARG A 149 9.15 26.27 -33.12
N ASN A 150 9.85 25.14 -33.00
CA ASN A 150 11.11 24.91 -33.69
C ASN A 150 10.88 24.82 -35.22
N LEU A 151 9.88 24.05 -35.67
CA LEU A 151 9.50 24.00 -37.09
C LEU A 151 9.07 25.36 -37.66
N GLY A 152 8.36 26.17 -36.87
CA GLY A 152 8.03 27.54 -37.25
C GLY A 152 9.26 28.46 -37.33
N SER A 153 10.23 28.26 -36.44
CA SER A 153 11.50 29.00 -36.41
C SER A 153 12.38 28.73 -37.63
N MET A 154 12.35 27.52 -38.20
CA MET A 154 13.16 27.17 -39.36
C MET A 154 12.89 28.08 -40.58
N VAL A 155 11.69 28.64 -40.69
CA VAL A 155 11.35 29.60 -41.76
C VAL A 155 12.03 30.96 -41.52
N LEU A 156 12.29 31.31 -40.26
CA LEU A 156 12.87 32.58 -39.83
C LEU A 156 14.41 32.59 -39.83
N GLU A 157 15.04 31.42 -39.82
CA GLU A 157 16.49 31.25 -39.86
C GLU A 157 17.14 31.67 -41.19
N GLY A 158 16.34 31.81 -42.26
CA GLY A 158 16.83 32.24 -43.57
C GLY A 158 17.20 33.72 -43.68
N VAL A 159 16.81 34.55 -42.70
CA VAL A 159 17.02 36.01 -42.73
C VAL A 159 18.19 36.41 -41.81
N PRO A 160 19.25 37.08 -42.31
CA PRO A 160 20.35 37.55 -41.48
C PRO A 160 19.85 38.50 -40.37
N VAL A 161 20.42 38.39 -39.15
CA VAL A 161 20.01 39.10 -37.91
C VAL A 161 18.71 38.57 -37.28
N VAL A 162 17.62 38.43 -38.04
CA VAL A 162 16.34 37.88 -37.53
C VAL A 162 16.52 36.42 -37.10
N GLY A 163 17.22 35.61 -37.90
CA GLY A 163 17.48 34.22 -37.55
C GLY A 163 18.23 34.04 -36.22
N VAL A 164 19.21 34.91 -35.93
CA VAL A 164 19.98 34.86 -34.65
C VAL A 164 19.08 35.19 -33.46
N LEU A 165 18.19 36.15 -33.63
CA LEU A 165 17.20 36.56 -32.63
C LEU A 165 16.16 35.47 -32.37
N THR A 166 15.66 34.84 -33.42
CA THR A 166 14.70 33.73 -33.32
C THR A 166 15.34 32.51 -32.66
N ILE A 167 16.55 32.13 -33.06
CA ILE A 167 17.28 31.01 -32.43
C ILE A 167 17.45 31.24 -30.93
N ALA A 168 17.86 32.44 -30.53
CA ALA A 168 18.06 32.75 -29.12
C ALA A 168 16.76 32.74 -28.31
N SER A 169 15.65 33.26 -28.86
CA SER A 169 14.35 33.26 -28.17
C SER A 169 13.77 31.85 -28.04
N VAL A 170 13.86 31.04 -29.11
CA VAL A 170 13.44 29.63 -29.09
C VAL A 170 14.30 28.83 -28.11
N THR A 171 15.61 29.08 -28.06
CA THR A 171 16.52 28.40 -27.13
C THR A 171 16.15 28.68 -25.66
N VAL A 172 15.77 29.92 -25.32
CA VAL A 172 15.32 30.25 -23.95
C VAL A 172 14.05 29.47 -23.58
N LEU A 173 13.09 29.38 -24.50
CA LEU A 173 11.86 28.60 -24.30
C LEU A 173 12.15 27.09 -24.20
N GLU A 174 13.04 26.56 -25.04
CA GLU A 174 13.45 25.16 -25.00
C GLU A 174 14.12 24.78 -23.66
N ILE A 175 14.92 25.69 -23.10
CA ILE A 175 15.55 25.47 -21.79
C ILE A 175 14.52 25.52 -20.67
N GLN A 176 13.58 26.46 -20.72
CA GLN A 176 12.48 26.54 -19.76
C GLN A 176 11.66 25.23 -19.74
N ASP A 177 11.26 24.75 -20.92
CA ASP A 177 10.48 23.52 -21.04
C ASP A 177 11.29 22.28 -20.65
N SER A 178 12.59 22.26 -20.94
CA SER A 178 13.50 21.21 -20.47
C SER A 178 13.56 21.16 -18.95
N CYS A 179 13.57 22.32 -18.29
CA CYS A 179 13.52 22.42 -16.84
C CYS A 179 12.21 21.91 -16.25
N GLU A 180 11.07 22.19 -16.88
CA GLU A 180 9.79 21.60 -16.48
C GLU A 180 9.75 20.08 -16.68
N ASN A 181 10.35 19.57 -17.75
CA ASN A 181 10.46 18.13 -18.00
C ASN A 181 11.31 17.42 -16.94
N ILE A 182 12.40 18.03 -16.46
CA ILE A 182 13.21 17.46 -15.38
C ILE A 182 12.41 17.40 -14.06
N LYS A 183 11.62 18.44 -13.76
CA LYS A 183 10.72 18.44 -12.58
C LYS A 183 9.65 17.36 -12.67
N ASP A 184 9.04 17.20 -13.84
CA ASP A 184 8.07 16.14 -14.11
C ASP A 184 8.68 14.73 -13.99
N MET A 185 9.93 14.55 -14.44
CA MET A 185 10.68 13.31 -14.25
C MET A 185 11.00 13.03 -12.78
N ALA A 186 11.35 14.06 -12.00
CA ALA A 186 11.53 13.93 -10.56
C ALA A 186 10.21 13.55 -9.87
N GLU A 187 9.11 14.21 -10.24
CA GLU A 187 7.77 13.88 -9.74
C GLU A 187 7.39 12.43 -10.06
N LEU A 188 7.67 11.97 -11.27
CA LEU A 188 7.41 10.59 -11.69
C LEU A 188 8.22 9.58 -10.86
N ARG A 189 9.52 9.81 -10.67
CA ARG A 189 10.38 8.96 -9.85
C ARG A 189 9.90 8.89 -8.40
N SER A 190 9.47 10.02 -7.84
CA SER A 190 8.87 10.07 -6.50
C SER A 190 7.59 9.24 -6.40
N ALA A 191 6.76 9.21 -7.46
CA ALA A 191 5.53 8.44 -7.51
C ALA A 191 5.80 6.92 -7.47
N PHE A 192 6.97 6.49 -7.94
CA PHE A 192 7.45 5.10 -7.85
C PHE A 192 8.32 4.82 -6.61
N GLY A 193 8.52 5.80 -5.72
CA GLY A 193 9.31 5.63 -4.50
C GLY A 193 10.81 5.52 -4.74
N LEU A 194 11.32 6.06 -5.85
CA LEU A 194 12.76 6.16 -6.12
C LEU A 194 13.32 7.42 -5.46
N GLU A 195 14.46 7.31 -4.76
CA GLU A 195 15.17 8.46 -4.18
C GLU A 195 15.57 9.49 -5.26
N LEU A 196 15.51 10.77 -4.88
CA LEU A 196 15.72 11.91 -5.77
C LEU A 196 16.97 12.70 -5.38
N GLU A 197 17.86 12.89 -6.35
CA GLU A 197 18.87 13.96 -6.35
C GLU A 197 18.27 15.20 -7.08
N GLN A 198 17.25 15.80 -6.48
CA GLN A 198 16.49 16.92 -7.10
C GLN A 198 17.31 18.22 -7.15
N SER A 199 18.32 18.32 -6.27
CA SER A 199 19.16 19.50 -6.02
C SER A 199 19.87 20.02 -7.28
N ARG A 200 20.34 19.13 -8.16
CA ARG A 200 21.14 19.52 -9.32
C ARG A 200 20.31 20.11 -10.46
N ALA A 201 19.06 19.65 -10.59
CA ALA A 201 18.16 20.10 -11.65
C ALA A 201 17.68 21.53 -11.40
N ASP A 202 17.23 21.82 -10.17
CA ASP A 202 16.77 23.14 -9.79
C ASP A 202 17.91 24.16 -9.79
N GLU A 203 19.12 23.73 -9.44
CA GLU A 203 20.33 24.55 -9.54
C GLU A 203 20.65 24.94 -10.99
N ILE A 204 20.72 23.97 -11.90
CA ILE A 204 21.00 24.24 -13.33
C ILE A 204 19.92 25.13 -13.95
N CYS A 205 18.65 24.89 -13.63
CA CYS A 205 17.53 25.66 -14.14
C CYS A 205 17.44 27.09 -13.58
N GLY A 206 18.06 27.36 -12.42
CA GLY A 206 18.15 28.70 -11.85
C GLY A 206 19.18 29.61 -12.52
N TYR A 207 20.22 29.05 -13.15
CA TYR A 207 21.29 29.83 -13.79
C TYR A 207 20.96 30.29 -15.21
N VAL A 208 20.07 29.60 -15.92
CA VAL A 208 19.89 29.82 -17.38
C VAL A 208 18.84 30.88 -17.72
N VAL A 209 18.09 31.37 -16.73
CA VAL A 209 17.03 32.38 -16.91
C VAL A 209 17.50 33.83 -16.64
N PRO A 210 18.62 34.30 -17.22
CA PRO A 210 18.70 35.73 -17.52
C PRO A 210 19.31 36.00 -18.90
N MET A 211 18.49 36.01 -19.96
CA MET A 211 18.87 36.60 -21.25
C MET A 211 17.70 37.39 -21.86
N PRO A 212 17.51 38.68 -21.53
CA PRO A 212 16.68 39.56 -22.36
C PRO A 212 17.37 40.88 -22.77
N HIS A 213 18.72 40.99 -22.78
CA HIS A 213 19.37 42.30 -22.97
C HIS A 213 20.34 42.44 -24.14
N GLN A 214 20.51 41.45 -25.01
CA GLN A 214 21.51 41.54 -26.10
C GLN A 214 20.95 41.87 -27.50
N PHE A 215 19.66 42.15 -27.64
CA PHE A 215 19.06 42.42 -28.96
C PHE A 215 18.72 43.89 -29.22
N ALA A 216 19.55 44.81 -28.73
CA ALA A 216 19.40 46.26 -28.93
C ALA A 216 19.65 46.74 -30.38
N ASN A 217 19.77 45.85 -31.36
CA ASN A 217 20.14 46.16 -32.75
C ASN A 217 19.12 45.66 -33.80
N LEU A 218 17.88 45.34 -33.41
CA LEU A 218 16.81 45.14 -34.40
C LEU A 218 16.25 46.51 -34.79
N THR A 219 16.29 46.88 -36.07
CA THR A 219 15.65 48.14 -36.51
C THR A 219 14.14 47.95 -36.60
N ILE A 220 13.38 49.01 -36.29
CA ILE A 220 11.91 49.00 -36.35
C ILE A 220 11.43 48.52 -37.73
N SER A 221 12.10 48.95 -38.80
CA SER A 221 11.77 48.55 -40.18
C SER A 221 11.83 47.04 -40.42
N GLN A 222 12.79 46.33 -39.82
CA GLN A 222 12.93 44.88 -39.96
C GLN A 222 11.85 44.14 -39.16
N CYS A 223 11.42 44.74 -38.04
CA CYS A 223 10.31 44.20 -37.25
C CYS A 223 8.97 44.34 -37.99
N GLU A 224 8.70 45.53 -38.57
CA GLU A 224 7.46 45.81 -39.30
C GLU A 224 7.33 44.94 -40.57
N GLU A 225 8.40 44.83 -41.37
CA GLU A 225 8.42 43.96 -42.57
C GLU A 225 8.16 42.48 -42.22
N HIS A 226 8.66 42.05 -41.06
CA HIS A 226 8.46 40.70 -40.58
C HIS A 226 7.03 40.45 -40.09
N ALA A 227 6.43 41.41 -39.39
CA ALA A 227 5.04 41.33 -38.95
C ALA A 227 4.07 41.28 -40.14
N GLU A 228 4.38 41.98 -41.23
CA GLU A 228 3.62 41.90 -42.50
C GLU A 228 3.73 40.51 -43.15
N THR A 229 4.92 39.93 -43.17
CA THR A 229 5.15 38.58 -43.72
C THR A 229 4.36 37.52 -42.93
N VAL A 230 4.39 37.60 -41.60
CA VAL A 230 3.62 36.70 -40.73
C VAL A 230 2.11 36.90 -40.89
N ALA A 231 1.65 38.13 -41.11
CA ALA A 231 0.25 38.41 -41.37
C ALA A 231 -0.23 37.77 -42.69
N ALA A 232 0.64 37.75 -43.71
CA ALA A 232 0.35 37.14 -45.01
C ALA A 232 0.32 35.60 -44.93
N ASP A 233 1.24 34.99 -44.19
CA ASP A 233 1.40 33.52 -44.16
C ASP A 233 0.50 32.83 -43.12
N LEU A 234 0.33 33.45 -41.95
CA LEU A 234 -0.33 32.84 -40.78
C LEU A 234 -1.58 33.59 -40.32
N GLY A 235 -1.93 34.70 -40.97
CA GLY A 235 -3.09 35.51 -40.66
C GLY A 235 -2.82 36.59 -39.61
N SER A 236 -3.72 37.57 -39.55
CA SER A 236 -3.53 38.80 -38.77
C SER A 236 -3.44 38.59 -37.25
N GLU A 237 -4.06 37.53 -36.71
CA GLU A 237 -4.05 37.21 -35.28
C GLU A 237 -2.65 36.78 -34.80
N ALA A 238 -1.92 36.02 -35.62
CA ALA A 238 -0.54 35.62 -35.31
C ALA A 238 0.43 36.81 -35.41
N ALA A 239 0.17 37.71 -36.36
CA ALA A 239 0.98 38.91 -36.56
C ALA A 239 0.80 39.96 -35.46
N GLU A 240 -0.34 40.00 -34.78
CA GLU A 240 -0.65 41.01 -33.76
C GLU A 240 0.36 41.03 -32.60
N THR A 241 0.84 39.85 -32.20
CA THR A 241 1.84 39.74 -31.11
C THR A 241 3.20 40.31 -31.55
N ILE A 242 3.52 40.19 -32.84
CA ILE A 242 4.77 40.72 -33.42
C ILE A 242 4.66 42.24 -33.58
N TRP A 243 3.51 42.75 -34.06
CA TRP A 243 3.23 44.19 -34.12
C TRP A 243 3.33 44.87 -32.75
N GLN A 244 2.79 44.26 -31.70
CA GLN A 244 2.94 44.76 -30.33
C GLN A 244 4.40 44.84 -29.89
N THR A 245 5.24 43.91 -30.34
CA THR A 245 6.69 43.91 -30.08
C THR A 245 7.39 45.02 -30.88
N CYS A 246 7.00 45.25 -32.14
CA CYS A 246 7.55 46.33 -32.97
C CYS A 246 7.20 47.72 -32.43
N ASP A 247 5.95 47.92 -31.98
CA ASP A 247 5.51 49.15 -31.33
C ASP A 247 6.29 49.43 -30.04
N CYS A 248 6.64 48.36 -29.33
CA CYS A 248 7.47 48.38 -28.15
C CYS A 248 8.90 48.89 -28.42
N ILE A 249 9.50 48.50 -29.55
CA ILE A 249 10.83 48.96 -29.98
C ILE A 249 10.79 50.45 -30.40
N ARG A 250 9.61 50.96 -30.79
CA ARG A 250 9.39 52.36 -31.15
C ARG A 250 9.45 53.31 -29.94
N LEU A 251 9.27 52.81 -28.73
CA LEU A 251 9.26 53.61 -27.51
C LEU A 251 10.69 53.87 -27.00
N PRO A 252 11.08 55.14 -26.77
CA PRO A 252 12.45 55.50 -26.38
C PRO A 252 12.90 54.90 -25.03
N ASP A 253 11.95 54.46 -24.20
CA ASP A 253 12.21 53.90 -22.86
C ASP A 253 12.14 52.35 -22.82
N GLY A 254 11.92 51.69 -23.97
CA GLY A 254 11.74 50.24 -24.07
C GLY A 254 10.43 49.72 -23.47
N CYS A 255 10.20 48.40 -23.55
CA CYS A 255 9.04 47.75 -22.93
C CYS A 255 9.21 47.69 -21.40
N THR A 256 8.82 48.73 -20.68
CA THR A 256 8.59 48.58 -19.23
C THR A 256 7.30 47.80 -19.02
N ASP A 257 7.35 46.79 -18.14
CA ASP A 257 6.31 45.78 -17.91
C ASP A 257 4.85 46.29 -18.02
N ALA A 258 4.10 45.65 -18.91
CA ALA A 258 2.63 45.57 -18.97
C ALA A 258 1.85 46.86 -18.65
N ALA A 259 1.51 47.64 -19.68
CA ALA A 259 0.30 48.47 -19.61
C ALA A 259 -0.94 47.54 -19.52
N PRO A 260 -1.82 47.68 -18.50
CA PRO A 260 -2.98 46.83 -18.37
C PRO A 260 -3.99 47.09 -19.51
N ARG A 261 -4.58 46.01 -20.04
CA ARG A 261 -5.65 46.08 -21.05
C ARG A 261 -6.76 47.04 -20.61
N PRO A 262 -7.22 47.96 -21.47
CA PRO A 262 -8.48 48.63 -21.24
C PRO A 262 -9.61 47.67 -21.64
N GLU A 263 -10.00 46.77 -20.74
CA GLU A 263 -11.36 46.22 -20.79
C GLU A 263 -12.32 47.30 -20.28
N GLN A 264 -13.36 47.55 -21.08
CA GLN A 264 -14.68 48.01 -20.63
C GLN A 264 -14.72 49.33 -19.84
N ASN A 265 -14.79 50.48 -20.54
CA ASN A 265 -15.48 51.63 -19.96
C ASN A 265 -16.16 52.51 -21.03
N LYS A 266 -17.49 52.42 -21.04
CA LYS A 266 -18.49 53.42 -21.50
C LYS A 266 -18.56 53.67 -23.01
N GLN A 267 -19.61 53.22 -23.72
CA GLN A 267 -21.00 53.72 -23.55
C GLN A 267 -21.03 55.20 -23.14
N LEU A 268 -20.57 56.10 -24.02
CA LEU A 268 -20.90 57.54 -23.98
C LEU A 268 -20.56 58.23 -25.31
N LEU A 269 -21.02 57.65 -26.43
CA LEU A 269 -21.42 58.44 -27.59
C LEU A 269 -22.94 58.36 -27.68
N ALA A 270 -23.60 59.14 -26.81
CA ALA A 270 -24.94 59.61 -27.09
C ALA A 270 -24.84 60.61 -28.24
N LEU A 271 -25.46 60.23 -29.36
CA LEU A 271 -25.81 61.10 -30.47
C LEU A 271 -26.65 62.29 -29.98
N PRO A 272 -26.54 63.48 -30.59
CA PRO A 272 -27.65 64.43 -30.61
C PRO A 272 -28.84 63.88 -31.42
#